data_AF-A0A1G2RMH9-F1
#
_entry.id   AF-A0A1G2RMH9-F1
#
_cell.length_a   1.000
_cell.length_b   1.000
_cell.length_c   1.000
_cell.angle_alpha   90.00
_cell.angle_beta   90.00
_cell.angle_gamma   90.00
#
_symmetry.space_group_name_H-M   'P 1'
#
loop_
_entity.id
_entity.type
_entity.pdbx_description
1 polymer ?
#
loop_
_entity_poly.entity_id
_entity_poly.type
_entity_poly.pdbx_seq_one_letter_code
_entity_poly.pdbx_strand_id
1 'polypeptide(L)'
;MEKEDPKETVQKHLGSKGAEIFEKILLQEPQKVDAIVFLQGDQLDRAPESASLFQQGFAPRILISGNNKLVGPNTRPEENDFELGLLKEYLVEHGVPEAAILIDDQSFNSLGQATNIVKITKEKGWQTLLVVVSAYHALRSFLTLLKQMKDQAWSGKIVMHAVQFPWDTIPSGRAKSAREMLTLEMEKIKKYAKDVASIEEGLEYFKIL
;
A
#
# COMPACT_ATOMS: atom_id res chain seq x y z
N MET A 1 28.12 -12.31 7.34
CA MET A 1 27.74 -10.92 6.99
C MET A 1 26.50 -10.59 7.77
N GLU A 2 26.56 -9.55 8.58
CA GLU A 2 25.36 -8.95 9.16
C GLU A 2 24.46 -8.48 8.02
N LYS A 3 23.15 -8.75 8.10
CA LYS A 3 22.22 -8.38 7.04
C LYS A 3 21.89 -6.90 7.19
N GLU A 4 22.07 -6.13 6.11
CA GLU A 4 21.84 -4.67 6.05
C GLU A 4 20.48 -4.28 6.65
N ASP A 5 20.39 -3.18 7.40
CA ASP A 5 19.11 -2.71 7.93
C ASP A 5 18.22 -2.23 6.75
N PRO A 6 16.91 -2.57 6.70
CA PRO A 6 15.98 -1.99 5.72
C PRO A 6 16.11 -0.47 5.54
N LYS A 7 16.33 0.27 6.64
CA LYS A 7 16.57 1.71 6.62
C LYS A 7 17.84 2.07 5.85
N GLU A 8 18.93 1.33 6.06
CA GLU A 8 20.20 1.52 5.34
C GLU A 8 20.01 1.28 3.84
N THR A 9 19.24 0.25 3.46
CA THR A 9 18.88 0.03 2.06
C THR A 9 18.16 1.26 1.48
N VAL A 10 17.15 1.81 2.15
CA VAL A 10 16.46 3.03 1.66
C VAL A 10 17.40 4.22 1.60
N GLN A 11 18.23 4.43 2.64
CA GLN A 11 19.18 5.54 2.71
C GLN A 11 20.19 5.51 1.57
N LYS A 12 20.71 4.33 1.23
CA LYS A 12 21.65 4.14 0.12
C LYS A 12 21.05 4.53 -1.23
N HIS A 13 19.75 4.32 -1.42
CA HIS A 13 19.09 4.53 -2.70
C HIS A 13 18.46 5.91 -2.85
N LEU A 14 17.93 6.48 -1.76
CA LEU A 14 17.11 7.69 -1.75
C LEU A 14 17.62 8.77 -0.77
N GLY A 15 18.77 8.55 -0.13
CA GLY A 15 19.37 9.46 0.84
C GLY A 15 18.70 9.42 2.22
N SER A 16 19.26 10.18 3.17
CA SER A 16 18.79 10.24 4.56
C SER A 16 17.33 10.67 4.68
N LYS A 17 16.88 11.60 3.83
CA LYS A 17 15.49 12.05 3.76
C LYS A 17 14.54 10.94 3.34
N GLY A 18 14.93 10.11 2.37
CA GLY A 18 14.13 8.95 1.95
C GLY A 18 13.97 7.94 3.07
N ALA A 19 15.07 7.67 3.81
CA ALA A 19 15.05 6.80 4.98
C ALA A 19 14.17 7.37 6.11
N GLU A 20 14.21 8.69 6.34
CA GLU A 20 13.36 9.36 7.32
C GLU A 20 11.87 9.19 7.00
N ILE A 21 11.45 9.42 5.76
CA ILE A 21 10.04 9.20 5.34
C ILE A 21 9.65 7.74 5.54
N PHE A 22 10.53 6.81 5.15
CA PHE A 22 10.27 5.39 5.29
C PHE A 22 10.03 4.99 6.75
N GLU A 23 10.88 5.43 7.68
CA GLU A 23 10.66 5.20 9.12
C GLU A 23 9.35 5.82 9.60
N LYS A 24 9.05 7.06 9.20
CA LYS A 24 7.79 7.72 9.55
C LYS A 24 6.58 6.92 9.09
N ILE A 25 6.63 6.34 7.89
CA ILE A 25 5.58 5.46 7.35
C ILE A 25 5.45 4.19 8.18
N LEU A 26 6.55 3.51 8.51
CA LEU A 26 6.52 2.24 9.25
C LEU A 26 6.05 2.42 10.70
N LEU A 27 6.24 3.60 11.28
CA LEU A 27 5.87 3.94 12.65
C LEU A 27 4.49 4.62 12.77
N GLN A 28 3.72 4.75 11.68
CA GLN A 28 2.39 5.33 11.77
C GLN A 28 1.42 4.40 12.51
N GLU A 29 0.75 4.97 13.52
CA GLU A 29 -0.36 4.30 14.20
C GLU A 29 -1.66 4.48 13.42
N PRO A 30 -2.54 3.46 13.38
CA PRO A 30 -3.85 3.57 12.76
C PRO A 30 -4.70 4.62 13.49
N GLN A 31 -5.54 5.33 12.74
CA GLN A 31 -6.47 6.33 13.27
C GLN A 31 -7.85 6.13 12.66
N LYS A 32 -8.88 6.73 13.28
CA LYS A 32 -10.23 6.71 12.69
C LYS A 32 -10.22 7.46 11.37
N VAL A 33 -10.69 6.79 10.32
CA VAL A 33 -10.70 7.28 8.95
C VAL A 33 -12.03 6.95 8.26
N ASP A 34 -12.23 7.46 7.05
CA ASP A 34 -13.44 7.22 6.28
C ASP A 34 -13.45 5.85 5.59
N ALA A 35 -12.28 5.36 5.18
CA ALA A 35 -12.12 4.03 4.57
C ALA A 35 -10.73 3.43 4.82
N ILE A 36 -10.71 2.11 5.01
CA ILE A 36 -9.50 1.30 4.90
C ILE A 36 -9.29 0.98 3.42
N VAL A 37 -8.10 1.19 2.88
CA VAL A 37 -7.71 0.79 1.54
C VAL A 37 -6.83 -0.45 1.64
N PHE A 38 -7.34 -1.59 1.18
CA PHE A 38 -6.61 -2.84 1.08
C PHE A 38 -6.02 -2.97 -0.34
N LEU A 39 -4.72 -2.72 -0.47
CA LEU A 39 -4.02 -2.94 -1.74
C LEU A 39 -3.84 -4.43 -2.01
N GLN A 40 -4.23 -4.91 -3.20
CA GLN A 40 -3.95 -6.28 -3.64
C GLN A 40 -2.43 -6.50 -3.71
N GLY A 41 -2.02 -7.68 -3.27
CA GLY A 41 -0.64 -8.13 -3.27
C GLY A 41 -0.36 -8.98 -2.04
N ASP A 42 0.58 -9.91 -2.20
CA ASP A 42 1.04 -10.83 -1.16
C ASP A 42 -0.04 -11.83 -0.73
N GLN A 43 -0.87 -12.28 -1.69
CA GLN A 43 -2.03 -13.14 -1.43
C GLN A 43 -2.88 -12.61 -0.26
N LEU A 44 -2.95 -13.34 0.85
CA LEU A 44 -3.73 -12.98 2.04
C LEU A 44 -2.92 -12.28 3.13
N ASP A 45 -1.63 -12.01 2.96
CA ASP A 45 -0.76 -11.50 4.04
C ASP A 45 -1.28 -10.20 4.68
N ARG A 46 -2.00 -9.37 3.89
CA ARG A 46 -2.58 -8.09 4.34
C ARG A 46 -4.04 -8.21 4.84
N ALA A 47 -4.69 -9.35 4.60
CA ALA A 47 -6.11 -9.53 4.87
C ALA A 47 -6.45 -9.61 6.39
N PRO A 48 -5.66 -10.31 7.25
CA PRO A 48 -5.91 -10.33 8.68
C PRO A 48 -5.89 -8.93 9.32
N GLU A 49 -4.89 -8.12 8.98
CA GLU A 49 -4.79 -6.74 9.49
C GLU A 49 -5.94 -5.87 8.97
N SER A 50 -6.31 -5.99 7.70
CA SER A 50 -7.44 -5.26 7.13
C SER A 50 -8.77 -5.58 7.84
N ALA A 51 -9.04 -6.85 8.13
CA ALA A 51 -10.21 -7.28 8.89
C ALA A 51 -10.15 -6.77 10.34
N SER A 52 -9.00 -6.91 11.00
CA SER A 52 -8.79 -6.47 12.39
C SER A 52 -9.00 -4.96 12.56
N LEU A 53 -8.47 -4.15 11.65
CA LEU A 53 -8.64 -2.69 11.68
C LEU A 53 -10.13 -2.29 11.54
N PHE A 54 -10.88 -2.99 10.69
CA PHE A 54 -12.31 -2.76 10.55
C PHE A 54 -13.08 -3.15 11.82
N GLN A 55 -12.80 -4.33 12.38
CA GLN A 55 -13.43 -4.80 13.62
C GLN A 55 -13.15 -3.88 14.82
N GLN A 56 -11.96 -3.28 14.87
CA GLN A 56 -11.59 -2.28 15.87
C GLN A 56 -12.27 -0.92 15.65
N GLY A 57 -13.01 -0.74 14.56
CA GLY A 57 -13.79 0.46 14.27
C GLY A 57 -12.95 1.62 13.74
N PHE A 58 -11.81 1.36 13.11
CA PHE A 58 -10.99 2.40 12.48
C PHE A 58 -11.64 2.98 11.22
N ALA A 59 -12.48 2.23 10.52
CA ALA A 59 -13.25 2.75 9.39
C ALA A 59 -14.58 2.00 9.22
N PRO A 60 -15.62 2.66 8.70
CA PRO A 60 -16.89 2.01 8.39
C PRO A 60 -16.89 1.24 7.06
N ARG A 61 -15.81 1.32 6.26
CA ARG A 61 -15.72 0.75 4.91
C ARG A 61 -14.31 0.23 4.62
N ILE A 62 -14.23 -0.77 3.74
CA ILE A 62 -12.98 -1.27 3.14
C ILE A 62 -13.09 -1.12 1.62
N LEU A 63 -12.08 -0.52 0.98
CA LEU A 63 -11.88 -0.53 -0.47
C LEU A 63 -10.74 -1.48 -0.80
N ILE A 64 -11.03 -2.59 -1.48
CA ILE A 64 -10.00 -3.47 -2.05
C ILE A 64 -9.64 -2.92 -3.44
N SER A 65 -8.36 -2.66 -3.68
CA SER A 65 -7.87 -2.10 -4.95
C SER A 65 -6.85 -3.02 -5.61
N GLY A 66 -7.08 -3.38 -6.88
CA GLY A 66 -6.19 -4.25 -7.65
C GLY A 66 -6.74 -4.60 -9.02
N ASN A 67 -6.41 -5.79 -9.52
CA ASN A 67 -6.87 -6.25 -10.84
C ASN A 67 -6.83 -7.79 -10.96
N ASN A 68 -7.98 -8.38 -11.32
CA ASN A 68 -8.10 -9.83 -11.53
C ASN A 68 -7.44 -10.32 -12.83
N LYS A 69 -7.29 -9.46 -13.84
CA LYS A 69 -6.67 -9.81 -15.14
C LYS A 69 -5.16 -10.02 -15.07
N LEU A 70 -4.54 -9.66 -13.95
CA LEU A 70 -3.12 -9.82 -13.68
C LEU A 70 -2.85 -10.89 -12.63
N VAL A 71 -3.80 -11.80 -12.42
CA VAL A 71 -3.67 -12.97 -11.56
C VAL A 71 -3.35 -14.20 -12.43
N GLY A 72 -2.39 -15.01 -11.98
CA GLY A 72 -2.04 -16.29 -12.59
C GLY A 72 -0.65 -16.33 -13.23
N PRO A 73 -0.14 -17.55 -13.52
CA PRO A 73 1.28 -17.83 -13.76
C PRO A 73 1.89 -17.14 -14.99
N ASN A 74 1.07 -16.65 -15.92
CA ASN A 74 1.51 -16.05 -17.18
C ASN A 74 1.30 -14.54 -17.26
N THR A 75 0.87 -13.89 -16.18
CA THR A 75 0.54 -12.46 -16.20
C THR A 75 1.70 -11.61 -15.71
N ARG A 76 2.30 -11.98 -14.57
CA ARG A 76 3.44 -11.30 -13.96
C ARG A 76 4.46 -12.32 -13.46
N PRO A 77 5.63 -12.41 -14.11
CA PRO A 77 6.70 -13.27 -13.61
C PRO A 77 7.04 -12.91 -12.17
N GLU A 78 7.19 -13.92 -11.31
CA GLU A 78 7.53 -13.79 -9.88
C GLU A 78 6.44 -13.20 -8.95
N GLU A 79 5.24 -12.91 -9.46
CA GLU A 79 4.08 -12.46 -8.69
C GLU A 79 2.91 -13.44 -8.89
N ASN A 80 2.37 -14.00 -7.80
CA ASN A 80 1.19 -14.87 -7.82
C ASN A 80 0.20 -14.45 -6.73
N ASP A 81 -0.60 -13.44 -7.04
CA ASP A 81 -1.61 -12.88 -6.14
C ASP A 81 -2.97 -13.55 -6.32
N PHE A 82 -3.84 -13.40 -5.32
CA PHE A 82 -5.22 -13.90 -5.39
C PHE A 82 -6.16 -12.90 -6.04
N GLU A 83 -7.22 -13.41 -6.67
CA GLU A 83 -8.31 -12.59 -7.16
C GLU A 83 -8.94 -11.77 -6.02
N LEU A 84 -9.42 -10.58 -6.34
CA LEU A 84 -10.05 -9.68 -5.37
C LEU A 84 -11.29 -10.30 -4.71
N GLY A 85 -11.96 -11.24 -5.39
CA GLY A 85 -13.05 -12.04 -4.84
C GLY A 85 -12.63 -12.85 -3.62
N LEU A 86 -11.48 -13.52 -3.67
CA LEU A 86 -10.93 -14.29 -2.55
C LEU A 86 -10.55 -13.38 -1.37
N LEU A 87 -10.03 -12.18 -1.65
CA LEU A 87 -9.74 -11.20 -0.60
C LEU A 87 -11.03 -10.74 0.09
N LYS A 88 -12.09 -10.49 -0.69
CA LYS A 88 -13.42 -10.13 -0.17
C LYS A 88 -14.03 -11.28 0.64
N GLU A 89 -13.97 -12.50 0.14
CA GLU A 89 -14.45 -13.70 0.85
C GLU A 89 -13.76 -13.85 2.20
N TYR A 90 -12.44 -13.72 2.24
CA TYR A 90 -11.69 -13.74 3.50
C TYR A 90 -12.22 -12.68 4.48
N LEU A 91 -12.40 -11.43 4.05
CA LEU A 91 -12.92 -10.37 4.92
C LEU A 91 -14.33 -10.69 5.46
N VAL A 92 -15.21 -11.26 4.62
CA VAL A 92 -16.57 -11.65 5.01
C VAL A 92 -16.55 -12.79 6.03
N GLU A 93 -15.73 -13.82 5.79
CA GLU A 93 -15.54 -14.94 6.73
C GLU A 93 -14.98 -14.47 8.08
N HIS A 94 -14.25 -13.35 8.07
CA HIS A 94 -13.68 -12.71 9.26
C HIS A 94 -14.51 -11.52 9.74
N GLY A 95 -15.83 -11.53 9.51
CA GLY A 95 -16.77 -10.64 10.20
C GLY A 95 -16.90 -9.22 9.64
N VAL A 96 -16.32 -8.93 8.48
CA VAL A 96 -16.60 -7.67 7.76
C VAL A 96 -17.89 -7.85 6.95
N PRO A 97 -18.93 -7.02 7.17
CA PRO A 97 -20.16 -7.12 6.38
C PRO A 97 -19.88 -6.88 4.89
N GLU A 98 -20.47 -7.69 4.03
CA GLU A 98 -20.26 -7.58 2.57
C GLU A 98 -20.56 -6.16 2.04
N ALA A 99 -21.63 -5.53 2.56
CA ALA A 99 -22.04 -4.17 2.19
C ALA A 99 -21.03 -3.07 2.61
N ALA A 100 -20.06 -3.39 3.47
CA ALA A 100 -18.98 -2.48 3.85
C ALA A 100 -17.78 -2.57 2.90
N ILE A 101 -17.73 -3.56 2.00
CA ILE A 101 -16.59 -3.83 1.11
C ILE A 101 -16.88 -3.30 -0.29
N LEU A 102 -15.98 -2.47 -0.80
CA LEU A 102 -15.94 -1.99 -2.17
C LEU A 102 -14.75 -2.64 -2.90
N ILE A 103 -14.89 -2.87 -4.21
CA ILE A 103 -13.83 -3.43 -5.05
C ILE A 103 -13.55 -2.46 -6.20
N ASP A 104 -12.27 -2.12 -6.37
CA ASP A 104 -11.68 -1.59 -7.59
C ASP A 104 -10.86 -2.69 -8.27
N ASP A 105 -11.33 -3.19 -9.41
CA ASP A 105 -10.68 -4.25 -10.20
C ASP A 105 -10.03 -3.74 -11.50
N GLN A 106 -9.92 -2.41 -11.66
CA GLN A 106 -9.48 -1.80 -12.92
C GLN A 106 -7.99 -1.40 -12.91
N SER A 107 -7.23 -1.79 -11.88
CA SER A 107 -5.90 -1.24 -11.60
C SER A 107 -4.75 -2.14 -12.03
N PHE A 108 -4.25 -1.96 -13.26
CA PHE A 108 -3.19 -2.81 -13.85
C PHE A 108 -1.79 -2.65 -13.24
N ASN A 109 -1.55 -1.65 -12.39
CA ASN A 109 -0.27 -1.41 -11.73
C ASN A 109 -0.46 -0.45 -10.53
N SER A 110 0.60 -0.18 -9.78
CA SER A 110 0.53 0.69 -8.60
C SER A 110 0.07 2.12 -8.91
N LEU A 111 0.41 2.67 -10.08
CA LEU A 111 -0.10 3.98 -10.52
C LEU A 111 -1.61 3.91 -10.77
N GLY A 112 -2.09 2.86 -11.43
CA GLY A 112 -3.52 2.61 -11.63
C GLY A 112 -4.27 2.53 -10.31
N GLN A 113 -3.74 1.75 -9.35
CA GLN A 113 -4.32 1.66 -8.00
C GLN A 113 -4.43 3.04 -7.36
N ALA A 114 -3.32 3.79 -7.27
CA ALA A 114 -3.33 5.13 -6.68
C ALA A 114 -4.31 6.07 -7.41
N THR A 115 -4.39 5.98 -8.74
CA THR A 115 -5.29 6.80 -9.56
C THR A 115 -6.75 6.52 -9.19
N ASN A 116 -7.13 5.25 -9.15
CA ASN A 116 -8.50 4.83 -8.86
C ASN A 116 -8.88 5.07 -7.40
N ILE A 117 -7.97 4.82 -6.45
CA ILE A 117 -8.19 5.10 -5.02
C ILE A 117 -8.53 6.58 -4.82
N VAL A 118 -7.75 7.50 -5.36
CA VAL A 118 -8.00 8.94 -5.19
C VAL A 118 -9.31 9.35 -5.88
N LYS A 119 -9.60 8.82 -7.08
CA LYS A 119 -10.87 9.06 -7.78
C LYS A 119 -12.08 8.62 -6.96
N ILE A 120 -12.09 7.36 -6.50
CA ILE A 120 -13.18 6.79 -5.68
C ILE A 120 -13.33 7.58 -4.38
N THR A 121 -12.22 7.92 -3.74
CA THR A 121 -12.21 8.71 -2.50
C THR A 121 -12.92 10.05 -2.68
N LYS A 122 -12.66 10.76 -3.78
CA LYS A 122 -13.37 12.00 -4.13
C LYS A 122 -14.86 11.76 -4.40
N GLU A 123 -15.20 10.75 -5.18
CA GLU A 123 -16.60 10.40 -5.50
C GLU A 123 -17.41 10.04 -4.25
N LYS A 124 -16.76 9.44 -3.24
CA LYS A 124 -17.36 9.10 -1.95
C LYS A 124 -17.32 10.24 -0.92
N GLY A 125 -16.64 11.34 -1.21
CA GLY A 125 -16.45 12.45 -0.28
C GLY A 125 -15.56 12.11 0.93
N TRP A 126 -14.75 11.06 0.83
CA TRP A 126 -13.83 10.64 1.89
C TRP A 126 -12.69 11.66 2.04
N GLN A 127 -12.35 11.98 3.28
CA GLN A 127 -11.33 12.95 3.65
C GLN A 127 -10.07 12.28 4.18
N THR A 128 -10.19 11.07 4.72
CA THR A 128 -9.12 10.36 5.39
C THR A 128 -9.12 8.88 5.01
N LEU A 129 -7.95 8.33 4.69
CA LEU A 129 -7.77 6.93 4.30
C LEU A 129 -6.71 6.26 5.18
N LEU A 130 -6.94 4.99 5.52
CA LEU A 130 -5.95 4.11 6.14
C LEU A 130 -5.54 3.05 5.13
N VAL A 131 -4.32 3.12 4.61
CA VAL A 131 -3.83 2.29 3.51
C VAL A 131 -3.04 1.11 4.06
N VAL A 132 -3.58 -0.10 3.93
CA VAL A 132 -2.94 -1.35 4.35
C VAL A 132 -2.05 -1.86 3.21
N VAL A 133 -0.75 -1.97 3.49
CA VAL A 133 0.28 -2.30 2.50
C VAL A 133 1.43 -3.05 3.16
N SER A 134 2.09 -3.92 2.42
CA SER A 134 3.31 -4.60 2.89
C SER A 134 4.46 -3.62 3.12
N ALA A 135 5.22 -3.78 4.22
CA ALA A 135 6.26 -2.84 4.63
C ALA A 135 7.28 -2.50 3.53
N TYR A 136 7.75 -3.50 2.76
CA TYR A 136 8.69 -3.25 1.66
C TYR A 136 8.11 -2.41 0.50
N HIS A 137 6.79 -2.37 0.35
CA HIS A 137 6.07 -1.65 -0.70
C HIS A 137 5.51 -0.29 -0.23
N ALA A 138 5.60 0.00 1.07
CA ALA A 138 4.92 1.12 1.70
C ALA A 138 5.39 2.49 1.16
N LEU A 139 6.71 2.70 1.03
CA LEU A 139 7.25 3.98 0.55
C LEU A 139 6.82 4.30 -0.89
N ARG A 140 6.95 3.35 -1.82
CA ARG A 140 6.54 3.58 -3.21
C ARG A 140 5.04 3.81 -3.31
N SER A 141 4.23 3.04 -2.57
CA SER A 141 2.77 3.22 -2.54
C SER A 141 2.37 4.60 -2.04
N PHE A 142 2.97 5.04 -0.93
CA PHE A 142 2.76 6.37 -0.36
C PHE A 142 3.11 7.48 -1.36
N LEU A 143 4.31 7.45 -1.96
CA LEU A 143 4.72 8.47 -2.93
C LEU A 143 3.84 8.47 -4.19
N THR A 144 3.38 7.30 -4.64
CA THR A 144 2.46 7.19 -5.78
C THR A 144 1.08 7.79 -5.45
N LEU A 145 0.54 7.50 -4.25
CA LEU A 145 -0.70 8.09 -3.77
C LEU A 145 -0.58 9.60 -3.61
N LEU A 146 0.51 10.10 -3.02
CA LEU A 146 0.76 11.52 -2.84
C LEU A 146 0.81 12.27 -4.19
N LYS A 147 1.42 11.65 -5.21
CA LYS A 147 1.39 12.19 -6.58
C LYS A 147 -0.04 12.32 -7.10
N GLN A 148 -0.85 11.27 -6.93
CA GLN A 148 -2.24 11.25 -7.39
C GLN A 148 -3.16 12.18 -6.61
N MET A 149 -2.91 12.38 -5.30
CA MET A 149 -3.58 13.41 -4.50
C MET A 149 -3.42 14.79 -5.15
N LYS A 150 -2.18 15.14 -5.51
CA LYS A 150 -1.86 16.40 -6.19
C LYS A 150 -2.47 16.48 -7.59
N ASP A 151 -2.26 15.46 -8.42
CA ASP A 151 -2.72 15.44 -9.82
C ASP A 151 -4.24 15.51 -9.94
N GLN A 152 -4.96 14.93 -8.98
CA GLN A 152 -6.42 14.93 -8.97
C GLN A 152 -7.01 15.97 -8.02
N ALA A 153 -6.20 16.86 -7.45
CA ALA A 153 -6.61 17.90 -6.52
C ALA A 153 -7.47 17.37 -5.36
N TRP A 154 -7.04 16.28 -4.72
CA TRP A 154 -7.60 15.80 -3.46
C TRP A 154 -6.68 16.19 -2.31
N SER A 155 -7.20 16.95 -1.36
CA SER A 155 -6.46 17.52 -0.22
C SER A 155 -6.73 16.77 1.09
N GLY A 156 -7.13 15.50 1.01
CA GLY A 156 -7.36 14.69 2.20
C GLY A 156 -6.07 14.16 2.83
N LYS A 157 -6.23 13.24 3.78
CA LYS A 157 -5.14 12.62 4.54
C LYS A 157 -5.06 11.13 4.22
N ILE A 158 -3.85 10.68 3.92
CA ILE A 158 -3.46 9.27 3.90
C ILE A 158 -2.66 8.90 5.16
N VAL A 159 -3.01 7.77 5.73
CA VAL A 159 -2.34 7.13 6.87
C VAL A 159 -1.93 5.76 6.38
N MET A 160 -0.65 5.43 6.47
CA MET A 160 -0.13 4.14 6.03
C MET A 160 -0.19 3.16 7.20
N HIS A 161 -0.62 1.94 6.93
CA HIS A 161 -0.51 0.81 7.85
C HIS A 161 0.35 -0.25 7.18
N ALA A 162 1.62 -0.29 7.58
CA ALA A 162 2.61 -1.18 7.00
C ALA A 162 2.56 -2.55 7.69
N VAL A 163 2.05 -3.56 6.98
CA VAL A 163 2.04 -4.96 7.43
C VAL A 163 3.50 -5.42 7.53
N GLN A 164 3.91 -5.79 8.74
CA GLN A 164 5.29 -6.18 9.04
C GLN A 164 5.45 -7.69 8.94
N PHE A 165 6.56 -8.13 8.36
CA PHE A 165 7.00 -9.53 8.35
C PHE A 165 8.52 -9.56 8.41
N PRO A 166 9.13 -10.69 8.84
CA PRO A 166 10.57 -10.78 8.90
C PRO A 166 11.21 -10.51 7.54
N TRP A 167 12.19 -9.61 7.50
CA TRP A 167 12.78 -9.11 6.24
C TRP A 167 13.44 -10.19 5.37
N ASP A 168 13.76 -11.34 5.96
CA ASP A 168 14.41 -12.45 5.27
C ASP A 168 13.44 -13.58 4.89
N THR A 169 12.15 -13.36 5.06
CA THR A 169 11.10 -14.29 4.61
C THR A 169 10.58 -13.89 3.24
N ILE A 170 10.08 -14.88 2.50
CA ILE A 170 9.41 -14.68 1.21
C ILE A 170 7.93 -14.46 1.51
N PRO A 171 7.37 -13.27 1.24
CA PRO A 171 5.94 -13.01 1.37
C PRO A 171 5.14 -13.93 0.45
N SER A 172 3.88 -14.20 0.80
CA SER A 172 3.02 -15.08 0.02
C SER A 172 2.89 -14.59 -1.41
N GLY A 173 2.95 -15.47 -2.40
CA GLY A 173 2.84 -15.07 -3.80
C GLY A 173 4.02 -14.25 -4.35
N ARG A 174 5.19 -14.27 -3.70
CA ARG A 174 6.44 -13.71 -4.19
C ARG A 174 7.52 -14.77 -4.39
N ALA A 175 8.52 -14.45 -5.20
CA ALA A 175 9.70 -15.31 -5.40
C ALA A 175 10.96 -14.84 -4.64
N LYS A 176 10.91 -13.66 -4.00
CA LYS A 176 12.04 -13.01 -3.35
C LYS A 176 11.70 -12.63 -1.92
N SER A 177 12.73 -12.53 -1.07
CA SER A 177 12.55 -12.07 0.30
C SER A 177 12.03 -10.64 0.35
N ALA A 178 11.36 -10.28 1.45
CA ALA A 178 10.93 -8.92 1.75
C ALA A 178 12.04 -7.86 1.56
N ARG A 179 13.27 -8.20 1.94
CA ARG A 179 14.47 -7.38 1.77
C ARG A 179 14.87 -7.17 0.31
N GLU A 180 14.88 -8.25 -0.47
CA GLU A 180 15.14 -8.16 -1.91
C GLU A 180 14.03 -7.36 -2.61
N MET A 181 12.78 -7.56 -2.19
CA MET A 181 11.64 -6.78 -2.67
C MET A 181 11.82 -5.29 -2.34
N LEU A 182 12.24 -4.93 -1.12
CA LEU A 182 12.51 -3.53 -0.76
C LEU A 182 13.56 -2.90 -1.68
N THR A 183 14.65 -3.61 -1.96
CA THR A 183 15.68 -3.16 -2.92
C THR A 183 15.07 -2.91 -4.30
N LEU A 184 14.25 -3.83 -4.81
CA LEU A 184 13.56 -3.65 -6.09
C LEU A 184 12.59 -2.47 -6.08
N GLU A 185 11.92 -2.22 -4.96
CA GLU A 185 11.02 -1.08 -4.81
C GLU A 185 11.76 0.26 -4.84
N MET A 186 12.99 0.33 -4.30
CA MET A 186 13.84 1.52 -4.42
C MET A 186 14.23 1.80 -5.87
N GLU A 187 14.59 0.76 -6.62
CA GLU A 187 14.90 0.89 -8.05
C GLU A 187 13.67 1.27 -8.87
N LYS A 188 12.49 0.75 -8.51
CA LYS A 188 11.21 1.17 -9.12
C LYS A 188 10.89 2.63 -8.84
N ILE A 189 11.16 3.16 -7.65
CA ILE A 189 10.95 4.60 -7.35
C ILE A 189 11.78 5.47 -8.30
N LYS A 190 13.04 5.11 -8.56
CA LYS A 190 13.89 5.81 -9.55
C LYS A 190 13.37 5.64 -10.97
N LYS A 191 13.02 4.41 -11.36
CA LYS A 191 12.52 4.08 -12.71
C LYS A 191 11.21 4.79 -13.05
N TYR A 192 10.32 4.91 -12.08
CA TYR A 192 8.98 5.52 -12.21
C TYR A 192 8.92 6.91 -11.57
N ALA A 193 10.03 7.67 -11.58
CA ALA A 193 10.12 8.98 -10.93
C ALA A 193 9.03 9.99 -11.37
N LYS A 194 8.48 9.84 -12.58
CA LYS A 194 7.36 10.66 -13.08
C LYS A 194 5.99 10.32 -12.47
N ASP A 195 5.85 9.11 -11.95
CA ASP A 195 4.59 8.53 -11.47
C ASP A 195 4.50 8.58 -9.93
N VAL A 196 5.56 9.04 -9.25
CA VAL A 196 5.65 9.16 -7.80
C VAL A 196 5.99 10.59 -7.39
N ALA A 197 5.58 11.00 -6.20
CA ALA A 197 5.97 12.27 -5.61
C ALA A 197 7.47 12.26 -5.27
N SER A 198 8.08 13.44 -5.22
CA SER A 198 9.47 13.56 -4.79
C SER A 198 9.62 13.28 -3.29
N ILE A 199 10.86 13.01 -2.85
CA ILE A 199 11.19 12.86 -1.43
C ILE A 199 10.89 14.16 -0.68
N GLU A 200 11.13 15.32 -1.28
CA GLU A 200 10.78 16.62 -0.71
C GLU A 200 9.28 16.78 -0.50
N GLU A 201 8.47 16.40 -1.50
CA GLU A 201 7.00 16.41 -1.38
C GLU A 201 6.53 15.47 -0.27
N GLY A 202 7.14 14.27 -0.16
CA GLY A 202 6.85 13.32 0.90
C GLY A 202 7.19 13.84 2.30
N LEU A 203 8.36 14.49 2.48
CA LEU A 203 8.71 15.12 3.76
C LEU A 203 7.74 16.25 4.11
N GLU A 204 7.37 17.07 3.15
CA GLU A 204 6.45 18.19 3.39
C GLU A 204 5.09 17.69 3.85
N TYR A 205 4.60 16.60 3.26
CA TYR A 205 3.37 15.94 3.71
C TYR A 205 3.40 15.58 5.21
N PHE A 206 4.53 15.10 5.73
CA PHE A 206 4.65 14.75 7.15
C PHE A 206 4.83 15.94 8.10
N LYS A 207 5.11 17.16 7.61
CA LYS A 207 5.21 18.36 8.45
C LYS A 207 3.87 19.02 8.74
N ILE A 208 2.88 18.77 7.87
CA ILE A 208 1.55 19.37 7.94
C ILE A 208 0.51 18.47 8.62
N LEU A 209 0.90 17.24 9.00
CA LEU A 209 0.08 16.28 9.74
C LEU A 209 0.10 16.54 11.25
#